data_AF-A0A845WSW9-F1
#
_entry.id   AF-A0A845WSW9-F1
#
_cell.length_a   1.000
_cell.length_b   1.000
_cell.length_c   1.000
_cell.angle_alpha   90.00
_cell.angle_beta   90.00
_cell.angle_gamma   90.00
#
_symmetry.space_group_name_H-M   'P 1'
#
loop_
_entity.id
_entity.type
_entity.pdbx_description
1 polymer ?
#
loop_
_entity_poly.entity_id
_entity_poly.type
_entity_poly.pdbx_seq_one_letter_code
_entity_poly.pdbx_strand_id
1 'polypeptide(L)' 'MKQPQRVLYLAVPLSIYDDFFGEELPQLSIKEYQVKLLVFDPNQEVIVQWIS' A
#
# COMPACT_ATOMS: atom_id res chain seq x y z
N MET A 1 20.79 -13.60 6.87
CA MET A 1 21.29 -12.23 7.16
C MET A 1 20.11 -11.26 7.09
N LYS A 2 19.95 -10.35 8.05
CA LYS A 2 18.88 -9.33 8.02
C LYS A 2 19.31 -8.15 7.12
N GLN A 3 18.36 -7.53 6.41
CA GLN A 3 18.61 -6.36 5.54
C GLN A 3 17.90 -5.11 6.11
N PRO A 4 18.51 -4.40 7.07
CA PRO A 4 17.84 -3.33 7.82
C PRO A 4 17.50 -2.08 6.99
N GLN A 5 18.19 -1.88 5.85
CA GLN A 5 17.88 -0.78 4.93
C GLN A 5 16.75 -1.11 3.94
N ARG A 6 16.26 -2.36 3.91
CA ARG A 6 15.17 -2.75 3.02
C ARG A 6 13.86 -2.19 3.57
N VAL A 7 13.24 -1.32 2.79
CA VAL A 7 11.91 -0.80 3.11
C VAL A 7 10.84 -1.81 2.71
N LEU A 8 9.94 -2.15 3.64
CA LEU A 8 8.82 -3.05 3.40
C LEU A 8 7.61 -2.24 2.93
N TYR A 9 6.99 -2.68 1.83
CA TYR A 9 5.73 -2.16 1.33
C TYR A 9 4.70 -3.28 1.27
N LEU A 10 3.46 -2.98 1.62
CA LEU A 10 2.32 -3.84 1.37
C LEU A 10 1.80 -3.54 -0.04
N ALA A 11 1.83 -4.54 -0.94
CA ALA A 11 1.28 -4.40 -2.28
C ALA A 11 -0.23 -4.62 -2.26
N VAL A 12 -0.98 -3.68 -2.83
CA VAL A 12 -2.45 -3.73 -2.90
C VAL A 12 -2.94 -3.42 -4.32
N PRO A 13 -3.94 -4.12 -4.85
CA PRO A 13 -4.55 -3.78 -6.14
C PRO A 13 -5.22 -2.41 -6.09
N LEU A 14 -5.22 -1.69 -7.22
CA LEU A 14 -5.85 -0.38 -7.37
C LEU A 14 -7.32 -0.38 -6.92
N SER A 15 -8.11 -1.40 -7.31
CA SER A 15 -9.51 -1.51 -6.89
C SER A 15 -9.68 -1.61 -5.37
N ILE A 16 -8.80 -2.34 -4.69
CA ILE A 16 -8.85 -2.46 -3.22
C ILE A 16 -8.45 -1.14 -2.56
N TYR A 17 -7.50 -0.42 -3.17
CA TYR A 17 -7.10 0.89 -2.68
C TYR A 17 -8.25 1.91 -2.78
N ASP A 18 -8.91 1.97 -3.94
CA ASP A 18 -10.00 2.91 -4.19
C ASP A 18 -11.27 2.58 -3.39
N ASP A 19 -11.59 1.29 -3.20
CA ASP A 19 -12.80 0.86 -2.50
C ASP A 19 -12.60 0.81 -0.97
N PHE A 20 -11.68 -0.03 -0.48
CA PHE A 20 -11.55 -0.34 0.95
C PHE A 20 -10.64 0.66 1.67
N PHE A 21 -9.49 0.98 1.08
CA PHE A 21 -8.57 1.91 1.72
C PHE A 21 -9.04 3.36 1.65
N GLY A 22 -10.11 3.69 0.92
CA GLY A 22 -10.81 4.98 1.04
C GLY A 22 -11.59 5.16 2.35
N GLU A 23 -11.85 4.07 3.10
CA GLU A 23 -12.64 4.10 4.32
C GLU A 23 -11.84 4.61 5.54
N GLU A 24 -12.55 5.13 6.55
CA GLU A 24 -11.95 5.79 7.72
C GLU A 24 -11.09 4.84 8.58
N LEU A 25 -11.54 3.61 8.83
CA LEU A 25 -10.83 2.65 9.68
C LEU A 25 -9.50 2.17 9.05
N PRO A 26 -9.45 1.76 7.77
CA PRO A 26 -8.20 1.43 7.10
C PRO A 26 -7.23 2.62 7.05
N GLN A 27 -7.72 3.83 6.77
CA GLN A 27 -6.90 5.05 6.77
C GLN A 27 -6.29 5.35 8.14
N LEU A 28 -7.07 5.21 9.21
CA LEU A 28 -6.57 5.39 10.57
C LEU A 28 -5.47 4.38 10.89
N SER A 29 -5.68 3.12 10.51
CA SER A 29 -4.69 2.04 10.71
C SER A 29 -3.39 2.28 9.93
N ILE A 30 -3.48 2.69 8.66
CA ILE A 30 -2.30 3.03 7.85
C ILE A 30 -1.48 4.13 8.54
N LYS A 31 -2.16 5.17 9.02
CA LYS A 31 -1.51 6.30 9.68
C LYS A 31 -0.89 5.93 11.02
N GLU A 32 -1.59 5.16 11.85
CA GLU A 32 -1.12 4.74 13.16
C GLU A 32 0.12 3.85 13.06
N TYR A 33 0.09 2.86 12.17
CA TYR A 33 1.16 1.88 12.01
C TYR A 33 2.20 2.25 10.95
N GLN A 34 2.07 3.42 10.32
CA GLN A 34 2.96 3.91 9.26
C GLN A 34 3.15 2.87 8.14
N VAL A 35 2.05 2.24 7.74
CA VAL A 35 2.08 1.20 6.71
C VAL A 35 2.37 1.85 5.36
N LYS A 36 3.44 1.40 4.72
CA LYS A 36 3.78 1.86 3.37
C LYS A 36 3.07 1.00 2.34
N LEU A 37 2.42 1.63 1.37
CA LEU A 37 1.64 0.94 0.34
C LEU A 37 2.29 1.08 -1.04
N LEU A 38 2.22 -0.01 -1.80
CA LEU A 38 2.48 -0.06 -3.24
C LEU A 38 1.16 -0.40 -3.91
N VAL A 39 0.58 0.56 -4.62
CA VAL A 39 -0.67 0.36 -5.36
C VAL A 39 -0.33 -0.04 -6.78
N PHE A 40 -0.88 -1.16 -7.26
CA PHE A 40 -0.64 -1.66 -8.61
C PHE A 40 -1.94 -1.97 -9.35
N ASP A 41 -1.94 -1.84 -10.66
CA ASP A 41 -3.04 -2.30 -11.51
C ASP A 41 -2.71 -3.71 -12.03
N PRO A 42 -3.45 -4.75 -11.62
CA PRO A 42 -3.17 -6.13 -12.05
C PRO A 42 -3.45 -6.37 -13.54
N ASN A 43 -4.31 -5.57 -14.19
CA ASN A 43 -4.66 -5.77 -15.59
C ASN A 43 -3.59 -5.21 -16.54
N GLN A 44 -2.95 -4.12 -16.13
CA GLN A 44 -1.88 -3.46 -16.87
C GLN A 44 -0.48 -3.90 -16.43
N GLU A 45 -0.38 -4.62 -15.30
CA GLU A 45 0.87 -5.05 -14.68
C GLU A 45 1.82 -3.88 -14.36
N VAL A 46 1.25 -2.73 -13.96
CA VAL A 46 2.00 -1.51 -13.63
C VAL A 46 1.84 -1.10 -12.17
N ILE A 47 2.87 -0.45 -11.64
CA ILE A 47 2.78 0.25 -10.36
C ILE A 47 2.14 1.61 -10.62
N VAL A 48 1.06 1.88 -9.91
CA VAL A 48 0.29 3.13 -10.03
C VAL A 48 0.83 4.17 -9.04
N GLN A 49 1.09 3.78 -7.79
CA GLN A 49 1.50 4.71 -6.75
C GLN A 49 2.33 4.06 -5.64
N TRP A 50 3.23 4.86 -5.05
CA TRP A 50 3.95 4.56 -3.82
C TRP A 50 3.48 5.53 -2.73
N ILE A 51 3.04 5.00 -1.58
CA ILE A 51 2.56 5.79 -0.43
C ILE A 51 3.46 5.50 0.77
N SER A 52 3.98 6.55 1.41
CA SER A 52 5.01 6.48 2.45
C SER A 52 4.71 7.35 3.65
#